data_AF-A0A2V8R720-F1
#
_entry.id   AF-A0A2V8R720-F1
#
_cell.length_a   1.000
_cell.length_b   1.000
_cell.length_c   1.000
_cell.angle_alpha   90.00
_cell.angle_beta   90.00
_cell.angle_gamma   90.00
#
_symmetry.space_group_name_H-M   'P 1'
#
loop_
_entity.id
_entity.type
_entity.pdbx_description
1 polymer ?
#
loop_
_entity_poly.entity_id
_entity_poly.type
_entity_poly.pdbx_seq_one_letter_code
_entity_poly.pdbx_strand_id
1 'polypeptide(L)'
;MFKRFAATLLALTAFFAALPPSAAAAAPQGVSDVVLILPFENTSGLKDFNWVGESFADQLADLLGSHGLRVISSDARELTYQRLHLPLTVIPSRATSIKLAREAGATMVVLGTYEVTPARDEKSVPEIRGSARIVRVNEGRIAGKQMPDGRWATHEFFFGDALLNLQTVQGKLAYQILYEQDDKLPYSMTSIVAEATKVPPRAFEAWVKATMTGSRETKLAYLTNAMREYEKANPGSVYKEAAFELGHLFYSQSPPDYKKSAEYFSMLQRRDPHYAEATFYAALAYWRAGELQSALDALLPLTTDMPLTSIYNNAGALSTQAALKEKNPAKREALLKQATSFLSRAAESVPDESPDAAMVRYNYAYALMLSGKFSDAAEQLRAVVKLNSHDPEAHFLLAKMLEKTGQTDAAAASDNEARKLFPGYGKAQIEWQQSQTTSLLPLHMRGDFNIADYVSWKNDQDAQIDKPAPGTSAEDLLTKARELYDAGRDDEALTELRDVVRIEPMNAQAYLLTGRIYQRRGELASAINQLKTSIFWDTDRKLIDAHILLGRIFLERGDRAQATAYAQSAMQIDPNNQEAIALQRQLQVGIK
;
A
#
# COMPACT_ATOMS: atom_id res chain seq x y z
N MET A 1 43.19 -50.21 30.91
CA MET A 1 42.67 -51.50 30.39
C MET A 1 41.58 -51.99 31.32
N PHE A 2 40.51 -52.59 30.77
CA PHE A 2 39.27 -53.06 31.42
C PHE A 2 38.28 -51.92 31.78
N LYS A 3 36.97 -51.96 31.53
CA LYS A 3 36.03 -53.04 31.12
C LYS A 3 34.77 -52.43 30.46
N ARG A 4 34.14 -53.27 29.62
CA ARG A 4 32.73 -53.24 29.18
C ARG A 4 31.79 -53.31 30.40
N PHE A 5 30.59 -52.75 30.31
CA PHE A 5 29.30 -53.48 30.42
C PHE A 5 28.09 -52.55 30.26
N ALA A 6 27.16 -52.96 29.39
CA ALA A 6 25.81 -52.43 29.28
C ALA A 6 24.91 -53.10 30.31
N ALA A 7 23.89 -52.39 30.82
CA ALA A 7 22.57 -52.91 31.18
C ALA A 7 21.68 -51.83 31.82
N THR A 8 20.61 -51.48 31.10
CA THR A 8 19.22 -51.36 31.57
C THR A 8 18.91 -50.59 32.87
N LEU A 9 18.20 -49.47 32.73
CA LEU A 9 16.99 -49.23 33.51
C LEU A 9 15.99 -48.42 32.67
N LEU A 10 14.78 -48.97 32.51
CA LEU A 10 13.63 -48.36 31.85
C LEU A 10 12.51 -48.23 32.90
N ALA A 11 11.72 -47.16 32.74
CA ALA A 11 10.48 -46.79 33.46
C ALA A 11 10.72 -46.08 34.82
N LEU A 12 10.23 -44.86 35.06
CA LEU A 12 8.81 -44.46 35.02
C LEU A 12 8.67 -42.93 34.93
N THR A 13 7.90 -42.52 33.94
CA THR A 13 7.02 -41.33 33.82
C THR A 13 6.94 -40.33 34.99
N ALA A 14 7.40 -39.11 34.74
CA ALA A 14 6.79 -37.89 35.27
C ALA A 14 6.50 -36.94 34.10
N PHE A 15 5.24 -36.85 33.72
CA PHE A 15 4.73 -35.97 32.67
C PHE A 15 4.74 -34.52 33.21
N PHE A 16 5.81 -33.77 32.96
CA PHE A 16 5.74 -32.31 33.03
C PHE A 16 5.45 -31.82 31.61
N ALA A 17 4.18 -31.56 31.34
CA ALA A 17 3.78 -30.78 30.17
C ALA A 17 4.41 -29.39 30.31
N ALA A 18 5.47 -29.13 29.54
CA ALA A 18 5.96 -27.79 29.32
C ALA A 18 4.86 -27.04 28.57
N LEU A 19 4.13 -26.19 29.30
CA LEU A 19 3.28 -25.17 28.70
C LEU A 19 4.17 -24.35 27.74
N PRO A 20 3.74 -24.11 26.49
CA PRO A 20 4.46 -23.18 25.63
C PRO A 20 4.53 -21.81 26.33
N PRO A 21 5.57 -21.00 26.10
CA PRO A 21 5.62 -19.65 26.66
C PRO A 21 4.33 -18.95 26.28
N SER A 22 3.59 -18.46 27.29
CA SER A 22 2.35 -17.75 27.05
C SER A 22 2.64 -16.65 26.06
N ALA A 23 1.93 -16.66 24.94
CA ALA A 23 1.87 -15.51 24.06
C ALA A 23 1.66 -14.29 24.96
N ALA A 24 2.63 -13.37 24.94
CA ALA A 24 2.46 -12.08 25.58
C ALA A 24 1.12 -11.54 25.09
N ALA A 25 0.20 -11.30 26.02
CA ALA A 25 -1.09 -10.70 25.71
C ALA A 25 -0.79 -9.43 24.91
N ALA A 26 -1.17 -9.43 23.63
CA ALA A 26 -1.04 -8.27 22.78
C ALA A 26 -1.73 -7.10 23.48
N ALA A 27 -0.99 -6.00 23.67
CA ALA A 27 -1.56 -4.76 24.14
C ALA A 27 -2.75 -4.37 23.24
N PRO A 28 -3.81 -3.76 23.78
CA PRO A 28 -4.98 -3.36 22.99
C PRO A 28 -4.51 -2.41 21.89
N GLN A 29 -4.54 -2.87 20.65
CA GLN A 29 -4.15 -2.06 19.50
C GLN A 29 -5.12 -0.88 19.40
N GLY A 30 -4.61 0.35 19.58
CA GLY A 30 -5.34 1.58 19.28
C GLY A 30 -5.73 1.66 17.81
N VAL A 31 -6.55 2.64 17.44
CA VAL A 31 -6.79 2.99 16.03
C VAL A 31 -5.42 3.14 15.36
N SER A 32 -5.09 2.29 14.40
CA SER A 32 -3.81 2.41 13.69
C SER A 32 -3.90 3.62 12.76
N ASP A 33 -3.36 4.74 13.24
CA ASP A 33 -3.26 5.95 12.44
C ASP A 33 -2.52 5.63 11.13
N VAL A 34 -3.10 6.08 10.00
CA VAL A 34 -2.53 5.91 8.67
C VAL A 34 -1.86 7.22 8.29
N VAL A 35 -0.56 7.18 8.04
CA VAL A 35 0.26 8.37 7.83
C VAL A 35 0.62 8.52 6.35
N LEU A 36 0.32 9.69 5.78
CA LEU A 36 0.90 10.15 4.52
C LEU A 36 2.10 11.06 4.80
N ILE A 37 3.25 10.77 4.20
CA ILE A 37 4.40 11.67 4.24
C ILE A 37 4.52 12.34 2.88
N LEU A 38 4.50 13.68 2.87
CA LEU A 38 4.72 14.47 1.66
C LEU A 38 6.18 14.93 1.58
N PRO A 39 6.71 15.16 0.36
CA PRO A 39 8.03 15.74 0.18
C PRO A 39 8.16 17.05 0.95
N PHE A 40 9.27 17.22 1.66
CA PHE A 40 9.50 18.45 2.41
C PHE A 40 9.83 19.60 1.44
N GLU A 41 9.39 20.80 1.77
CA GLU A 41 9.59 21.98 0.95
C GLU A 41 10.99 22.55 1.09
N ASN A 42 11.67 22.75 -0.04
CA ASN A 42 12.97 23.42 -0.10
C ASN A 42 12.81 24.95 -0.07
N THR A 43 13.17 25.58 1.04
CA THR A 43 13.10 27.05 1.21
C THR A 43 14.44 27.74 0.97
N SER A 44 15.49 27.02 0.58
CA SER A 44 16.82 27.61 0.33
C SER A 44 16.93 28.40 -0.99
N GLY A 45 15.99 28.20 -1.91
CA GLY A 45 16.09 28.72 -3.28
C GLY A 45 17.09 27.97 -4.17
N LEU A 46 17.73 26.90 -3.69
CA LEU A 46 18.75 26.13 -4.40
C LEU A 46 18.18 24.81 -4.93
N LYS A 47 17.94 24.76 -6.25
CA LYS A 47 17.30 23.60 -6.92
C LYS A 47 18.10 22.30 -6.80
N ASP A 48 19.43 22.39 -6.70
CA ASP A 48 20.32 21.24 -6.57
C ASP A 48 20.09 20.43 -5.29
N PHE A 49 19.35 21.00 -4.31
CA PHE A 49 18.98 20.34 -3.06
C PHE A 49 17.51 19.91 -3.01
N ASN A 50 16.73 20.01 -4.09
CA ASN A 50 15.32 19.56 -4.11
C ASN A 50 15.16 18.08 -3.77
N TRP A 51 16.19 17.26 -4.02
CA TRP A 51 16.21 15.84 -3.68
C TRP A 51 16.12 15.53 -2.20
N VAL A 52 16.53 16.47 -1.35
CA VAL A 52 16.41 16.31 0.09
C VAL A 52 14.93 16.20 0.48
N GLY A 53 14.03 16.95 -0.17
CA GLY A 53 12.60 16.93 0.08
C GLY A 53 11.97 15.55 -0.16
N GLU A 54 12.23 14.95 -1.33
CA GLU A 54 11.78 13.59 -1.66
C GLU A 54 12.38 12.55 -0.70
N SER A 55 13.66 12.70 -0.35
CA SER A 55 14.33 11.77 0.56
C SER A 55 13.68 11.70 1.95
N PHE A 56 13.12 12.82 2.45
CA PHE A 56 12.35 12.80 3.70
C PHE A 56 11.06 12.00 3.55
N ALA A 57 10.39 12.14 2.40
CA ALA A 57 9.12 11.50 2.14
C ALA A 57 9.28 9.97 2.17
N ASP A 58 10.28 9.46 1.47
CA ASP A 58 10.51 8.01 1.33
C ASP A 58 11.17 7.42 2.58
N GLN A 59 12.22 8.05 3.11
CA GLN A 59 12.93 7.53 4.29
C GLN A 59 12.03 7.50 5.55
N LEU A 60 11.21 8.53 5.76
CA LEU A 60 10.26 8.52 6.87
C LEU A 60 9.16 7.48 6.63
N ALA A 61 8.69 7.31 5.39
CA ALA A 61 7.67 6.31 5.10
C ALA A 61 8.16 4.90 5.47
N ASP A 62 9.38 4.56 5.08
CA ASP A 62 9.99 3.26 5.37
C ASP A 62 10.21 3.05 6.87
N LEU A 63 10.81 4.04 7.56
CA LEU A 63 11.11 3.93 8.99
C LEU A 63 9.85 3.85 9.86
N LEU A 64 8.82 4.64 9.54
CA LEU A 64 7.56 4.61 10.27
C LEU A 64 6.81 3.28 10.00
N GLY A 65 6.81 2.83 8.74
CA GLY A 65 6.20 1.56 8.32
C GLY A 65 6.84 0.34 8.96
N SER A 66 8.17 0.28 9.00
CA SER A 66 8.91 -0.83 9.63
C SER A 66 8.73 -0.90 11.15
N HIS A 67 8.25 0.18 11.76
CA HIS A 67 8.01 0.31 13.19
C HIS A 67 6.52 0.32 13.57
N GLY A 68 5.67 -0.26 12.71
CA GLY A 68 4.28 -0.60 13.05
C GLY A 68 3.25 0.49 12.80
N LEU A 69 3.64 1.66 12.28
CA LEU A 69 2.66 2.61 11.74
C LEU A 69 2.20 2.16 10.36
N ARG A 70 0.91 2.35 10.07
CA ARG A 70 0.40 2.20 8.70
C ARG A 70 0.80 3.44 7.92
N VAL A 71 1.46 3.24 6.77
CA VAL A 71 1.99 4.32 5.96
C VAL A 71 1.52 4.19 4.53
N ILE A 72 1.10 5.30 3.94
CA ILE A 72 0.84 5.39 2.51
C ILE A 72 2.18 5.27 1.77
N SER A 73 2.33 4.22 0.97
CA SER A 73 3.55 4.00 0.18
C SER A 73 3.76 5.11 -0.85
N SER A 74 5.00 5.23 -1.35
CA SER A 74 5.33 6.18 -2.42
C SER A 74 4.46 5.95 -3.67
N ASP A 75 4.25 4.69 -4.07
CA ASP A 75 3.38 4.33 -5.20
C ASP A 75 1.92 4.76 -4.99
N ALA A 76 1.38 4.54 -3.78
CA ALA A 76 0.02 4.96 -3.43
C ALA A 76 -0.11 6.49 -3.40
N ARG A 77 0.93 7.20 -2.93
CA ARG A 77 1.02 8.65 -2.98
C ARG A 77 1.00 9.14 -4.43
N GLU A 78 1.83 8.59 -5.31
CA GLU A 78 1.87 8.96 -6.73
C GLU A 78 0.51 8.74 -7.42
N LEU A 79 -0.13 7.58 -7.21
CA LEU A 79 -1.47 7.33 -7.74
C LEU A 79 -2.49 8.36 -7.26
N THR A 80 -2.39 8.81 -6.00
CA THR A 80 -3.26 9.84 -5.44
C THR A 80 -3.05 11.19 -6.14
N TYR A 81 -1.80 11.57 -6.41
CA TYR A 81 -1.49 12.77 -7.20
C TYR A 81 -2.10 12.68 -8.60
N GLN A 82 -1.95 11.54 -9.27
CA GLN A 82 -2.50 11.33 -10.61
C GLN A 82 -4.04 11.42 -10.63
N ARG A 83 -4.73 10.80 -9.66
CA ARG A 83 -6.20 10.89 -9.49
C ARG A 83 -6.69 12.31 -9.27
N LEU A 84 -5.91 13.13 -8.55
CA LEU A 84 -6.22 14.54 -8.33
C LEU A 84 -5.71 15.46 -9.45
N HIS A 85 -5.12 14.90 -10.51
CA HIS A 85 -4.52 15.63 -11.63
C HIS A 85 -3.47 16.66 -11.18
N LEU A 86 -2.68 16.32 -10.17
CA LEU A 86 -1.59 17.14 -9.65
C LEU A 86 -0.24 16.68 -10.22
N PRO A 87 0.63 17.59 -10.66
CA PRO A 87 2.01 17.21 -11.00
C PRO A 87 2.75 16.75 -9.75
N LEU A 88 3.55 15.67 -9.86
CA LEU A 88 4.35 15.13 -8.76
C LEU A 88 5.36 16.14 -8.20
N THR A 89 5.77 17.11 -9.01
CA THR A 89 6.72 18.16 -8.63
C THR A 89 6.10 19.30 -7.82
N VAL A 90 4.77 19.34 -7.67
CA VAL A 90 4.10 20.42 -6.94
C VAL A 90 4.11 20.10 -5.45
N ILE A 91 4.66 21.04 -4.68
CA ILE A 91 4.53 21.05 -3.22
C ILE A 91 3.12 21.54 -2.88
N PRO A 92 2.26 20.69 -2.31
CA PRO A 92 0.85 21.04 -2.09
C PRO A 92 0.70 22.05 -0.94
N SER A 93 -0.23 22.98 -1.09
CA SER A 93 -0.70 23.81 0.04
C SER A 93 -1.28 22.93 1.15
N ARG A 94 -1.36 23.41 2.40
CA ARG A 94 -1.96 22.64 3.50
C ARG A 94 -3.35 22.08 3.17
N ALA A 95 -4.21 22.86 2.52
CA ALA A 95 -5.54 22.41 2.13
C ALA A 95 -5.46 21.27 1.09
N THR A 96 -4.54 21.41 0.13
CA THR A 96 -4.26 20.38 -0.87
C THR A 96 -3.65 19.13 -0.24
N SER A 97 -2.75 19.27 0.75
CA SER A 97 -2.16 18.15 1.50
C SER A 97 -3.22 17.36 2.27
N ILE A 98 -4.18 18.05 2.90
CA ILE A 98 -5.32 17.40 3.58
C ILE A 98 -6.20 16.66 2.57
N LYS A 99 -6.41 17.24 1.37
CA LYS A 99 -7.16 16.58 0.30
C LYS A 99 -6.44 15.33 -0.21
N LEU A 100 -5.13 15.42 -0.47
CA LEU A 100 -4.28 14.29 -0.83
C LEU A 100 -4.33 13.20 0.23
N ALA A 101 -4.18 13.56 1.50
CA ALA A 101 -4.23 12.61 2.60
C ALA A 101 -5.59 11.90 2.68
N ARG A 102 -6.70 12.62 2.52
CA ARG A 102 -8.04 12.02 2.51
C ARG A 102 -8.24 11.08 1.33
N GLU A 103 -7.83 11.49 0.14
CA GLU A 103 -7.92 10.66 -1.08
C GLU A 103 -7.07 9.39 -0.97
N ALA A 104 -5.91 9.49 -0.31
CA ALA A 104 -5.05 8.35 -0.01
C ALA A 104 -5.55 7.48 1.16
N GLY A 105 -6.61 7.88 1.87
CA GLY A 105 -7.10 7.16 3.06
C GLY A 105 -6.25 7.36 4.33
N ALA A 106 -5.40 8.39 4.38
CA ALA A 106 -4.58 8.72 5.54
C ALA A 106 -5.37 9.51 6.59
N THR A 107 -5.16 9.18 7.87
CA THR A 107 -5.70 9.91 9.03
C THR A 107 -4.77 11.04 9.47
N MET A 108 -3.50 10.98 9.05
CA MET A 108 -2.47 11.96 9.38
C MET A 108 -1.62 12.29 8.14
N VAL A 109 -1.14 13.53 8.06
CA VAL A 109 -0.13 13.93 7.07
C VAL A 109 1.05 14.63 7.73
N VAL A 110 2.27 14.20 7.38
CA VAL A 110 3.52 14.83 7.80
C VAL A 110 3.93 15.83 6.72
N LEU A 111 4.11 17.08 7.14
CA LEU A 111 4.57 18.19 6.31
C LEU A 111 5.87 18.73 6.89
N GLY A 112 6.78 19.19 6.04
CA GLY A 112 8.01 19.81 6.52
C GLY A 112 8.59 20.81 5.54
N THR A 113 9.52 21.60 6.03
CA THR A 113 10.29 22.58 5.28
C THR A 113 11.76 22.46 5.66
N TYR A 114 12.67 22.71 4.73
CA TYR A 114 14.10 22.74 5.02
C TYR A 114 14.83 23.80 4.20
N GLU A 115 15.92 24.29 4.77
CA GLU A 115 16.89 25.16 4.13
C GLU A 115 18.26 24.47 4.17
N VAL A 116 18.98 24.53 3.04
CA VAL A 116 20.37 24.09 2.94
C VAL A 116 21.27 25.31 2.82
N THR A 117 22.25 25.40 3.72
CA THR A 117 23.36 26.34 3.60
C THR A 117 24.52 25.64 2.89
N PRO A 118 24.93 26.05 1.68
CA PRO A 118 26.04 25.43 0.97
C PRO A 118 27.38 25.54 1.72
N ALA A 119 28.29 24.62 1.41
CA ALA A 119 29.69 24.76 1.79
C ALA A 119 30.26 26.09 1.26
N ARG A 120 31.01 26.81 2.09
CA ARG A 120 31.65 28.08 1.74
C ARG A 120 33.06 27.90 1.17
N ASP A 121 33.67 26.77 1.48
CA ASP A 121 35.01 26.37 1.02
C ASP A 121 35.12 24.83 0.98
N GLU A 122 36.23 24.30 0.46
CA GLU A 122 36.50 22.86 0.34
C GLU A 122 36.58 22.10 1.68
N LYS A 123 36.69 22.81 2.82
CA LYS A 123 36.80 22.23 4.16
C LYS A 123 35.46 22.19 4.90
N SER A 124 34.53 23.05 4.52
CA SER A 124 33.17 23.09 5.05
C SER A 124 32.25 22.10 4.33
N VAL A 125 31.26 21.56 5.06
CA VAL A 125 30.20 20.74 4.50
C VAL A 125 28.90 21.56 4.46
N PRO A 126 28.00 21.32 3.49
CA PRO A 126 26.68 21.94 3.52
C PRO A 126 25.94 21.58 4.81
N GLU A 127 25.18 22.50 5.37
CA GLU A 127 24.33 22.30 6.54
C GLU A 127 22.86 22.28 6.14
N ILE A 128 22.05 21.46 6.79
CA ILE A 128 20.59 21.45 6.66
C ILE A 128 19.95 21.91 7.96
N ARG A 129 18.90 22.72 7.86
CA ARG A 129 18.01 23.05 9.00
C ARG A 129 16.58 23.05 8.51
N GLY A 130 15.65 22.68 9.37
CA GLY A 130 14.26 22.63 8.98
C GLY A 130 13.32 22.31 10.11
N SER A 131 12.05 22.16 9.75
CA SER A 131 11.01 21.73 10.68
C SER A 131 10.03 20.79 10.02
N ALA A 132 9.38 19.97 10.84
CA ALA A 132 8.29 19.11 10.44
C ALA A 132 7.11 19.25 11.41
N ARG A 133 5.91 19.02 10.89
CA ARG A 133 4.66 19.06 11.64
C ARG A 133 3.73 17.96 11.16
N ILE A 134 2.92 17.46 12.09
CA ILE A 134 1.90 16.46 11.82
C ILE A 134 0.55 17.17 11.75
N VAL A 135 -0.25 16.90 10.72
CA VAL A 135 -1.62 17.39 10.60
C VAL A 135 -2.58 16.21 10.71
N ARG A 136 -3.54 16.27 11.63
CA ARG A 136 -4.62 15.29 11.74
C ARG A 136 -5.69 15.62 10.70
N VAL A 137 -5.85 14.73 9.71
CA VAL A 137 -6.66 14.96 8.49
C VAL A 137 -8.12 15.17 8.83
N ASN A 138 -8.66 14.36 9.74
CA ASN A 138 -10.06 14.40 10.17
C ASN A 138 -10.37 15.60 11.08
N GLU A 139 -9.36 16.33 11.55
CA GLU A 139 -9.56 17.48 12.45
C GLU A 139 -9.17 18.80 11.76
N GLY A 140 -8.50 18.72 10.61
CA GLY A 140 -7.96 19.87 9.90
C GLY A 140 -6.91 20.66 10.69
N ARG A 141 -6.39 20.15 11.83
CA ARG A 141 -5.47 20.87 12.73
C ARG A 141 -4.10 20.20 12.86
N ILE A 142 -3.10 21.00 13.23
CA ILE A 142 -1.75 20.52 13.52
C ILE A 142 -1.78 19.80 14.88
N ALA A 143 -1.16 18.62 14.94
CA ALA A 143 -0.99 17.86 16.17
C ALA A 143 -0.26 18.69 17.23
N GLY A 144 -0.66 18.51 18.48
CA GLY A 144 -0.17 19.33 19.56
C GLY A 144 -0.80 18.92 20.87
N LYS A 145 -0.36 19.59 21.94
CA LYS A 145 -0.87 19.37 23.29
C LYS A 145 -1.54 20.65 23.76
N GLN A 146 -2.66 20.49 24.45
CA GLN A 146 -3.29 21.62 25.11
C GLN A 146 -2.52 21.92 26.39
N MET A 147 -2.03 23.14 26.51
CA MET A 147 -1.30 23.63 27.67
C MET A 147 -2.25 23.81 28.87
N PRO A 148 -1.73 23.83 30.11
CA PRO A 148 -2.53 24.05 31.32
C PRO A 148 -3.32 25.37 31.33
N ASP A 149 -2.95 26.33 30.49
CA ASP A 149 -3.62 27.62 30.31
C ASP A 149 -4.70 27.61 29.21
N GLY A 150 -5.03 26.43 28.68
CA GLY A 150 -6.05 26.23 27.66
C GLY A 150 -5.57 26.50 26.22
N ARG A 151 -4.36 27.04 26.00
CA ARG A 151 -3.82 27.29 24.65
C ARG A 151 -3.41 25.97 23.97
N TRP A 152 -3.62 25.90 22.67
CA TRP A 152 -3.11 24.79 21.86
C TRP A 152 -1.65 25.04 21.49
N ALA A 153 -0.74 24.25 22.06
CA ALA A 153 0.65 24.25 21.63
C ALA A 153 0.82 23.21 20.53
N THR A 154 0.93 23.68 19.29
CA THR A 154 1.32 22.83 18.16
C THR A 154 2.71 22.26 18.41
N HIS A 155 2.87 20.97 18.19
CA HIS A 155 4.20 20.36 18.25
C HIS A 155 4.87 20.50 16.88
N GLU A 156 5.99 21.20 16.85
CA GLU A 156 6.83 21.36 15.66
C GLU A 156 8.21 20.76 15.96
N PHE A 157 8.62 19.83 15.10
CA PHE A 157 9.89 19.13 15.23
C PHE A 157 10.95 19.92 14.49
N PHE A 158 11.90 20.52 15.21
CA PHE A 158 13.02 21.22 14.60
C PHE A 158 14.22 20.29 14.46
N PHE A 159 14.92 20.41 13.35
CA PHE A 159 16.14 19.64 13.10
C PHE A 159 17.21 20.49 12.43
N GLY A 160 18.47 20.11 12.64
CA GLY A 160 19.59 20.67 11.91
C GLY A 160 20.88 19.91 12.17
N ASP A 161 21.67 19.74 11.12
CA ASP A 161 22.96 19.03 11.15
C ASP A 161 23.74 19.32 9.86
N ALA A 162 24.94 18.75 9.71
CA ALA A 162 25.59 18.64 8.41
C ALA A 162 24.71 17.82 7.46
N LEU A 163 24.63 18.22 6.18
CA LEU A 163 23.85 17.50 5.17
C LEU A 163 24.33 16.05 4.97
N LEU A 164 25.62 15.78 5.21
CA LEU A 164 26.15 14.41 5.21
C LEU A 164 25.47 13.49 6.25
N ASN A 165 24.91 14.07 7.32
CA ASN A 165 24.17 13.38 8.37
C ASN A 165 22.65 13.35 8.12
N LEU A 166 22.18 13.62 6.90
CA LEU A 166 20.76 13.70 6.56
C LEU A 166 19.95 12.48 7.02
N GLN A 167 20.45 11.27 6.78
CA GLN A 167 19.77 10.04 7.23
C GLN A 167 19.68 9.93 8.76
N THR A 168 20.67 10.47 9.49
CA THR A 168 20.60 10.56 10.96
C THR A 168 19.51 11.54 11.40
N VAL A 169 19.38 12.68 10.70
CA VAL A 169 18.30 13.64 10.93
C VAL A 169 16.94 12.98 10.69
N GLN A 170 16.78 12.26 9.57
CA GLN A 170 15.57 11.54 9.22
C GLN A 170 15.22 10.46 10.26
N GLY A 171 16.20 9.68 10.72
CA GLY A 171 16.00 8.67 11.77
C GLY A 171 15.57 9.26 13.11
N LYS A 172 16.18 10.38 13.54
CA LYS A 172 15.76 11.10 14.74
C LYS A 172 14.33 11.63 14.61
N LEU A 173 13.99 12.20 13.46
CA LEU A 173 12.65 12.71 13.18
C LEU A 173 11.60 11.59 13.17
N ALA A 174 11.90 10.44 12.54
CA ALA A 174 11.02 9.27 12.57
C ALA A 174 10.75 8.81 14.02
N TYR A 175 11.80 8.73 14.85
CA TYR A 175 11.63 8.41 16.28
C TYR A 175 10.74 9.42 17.00
N GLN A 176 10.93 10.71 16.77
CA GLN A 176 10.11 11.76 17.39
C GLN A 176 8.63 11.66 16.97
N ILE A 177 8.35 11.34 15.70
CA ILE A 177 7.00 11.12 15.19
C ILE A 177 6.36 9.90 15.88
N LEU A 178 7.08 8.78 15.98
CA LEU A 178 6.62 7.57 16.67
C LEU A 178 6.35 7.84 18.15
N TYR A 179 7.26 8.54 18.82
CA TYR A 179 7.16 8.84 20.25
C TYR A 179 5.97 9.76 20.56
N GLU A 180 5.62 10.68 19.65
CA GLU A 180 4.43 11.51 19.80
C GLU A 180 3.13 10.71 19.61
N GLN A 181 3.16 9.55 18.94
CA GLN A 181 2.01 8.63 18.87
C GLN A 181 1.93 7.72 20.09
N ASP A 182 3.06 7.17 20.54
CA ASP A 182 3.16 6.30 21.70
C ASP A 182 4.45 6.58 22.46
N ASP A 183 4.35 7.03 23.72
CA ASP A 183 5.50 7.33 24.55
C ASP A 183 6.18 6.07 25.14
N LYS A 184 5.61 4.88 24.91
CA LYS A 184 6.11 3.58 25.38
C LYS A 184 6.64 2.70 24.25
N LEU A 185 7.50 3.28 23.42
CA LEU A 185 8.11 2.57 22.30
C LEU A 185 8.98 1.38 22.76
N PRO A 186 8.88 0.20 22.11
CA PRO A 186 9.71 -0.97 22.42
C PRO A 186 11.15 -0.86 21.86
N TYR A 187 11.50 0.27 21.25
CA TYR A 187 12.78 0.52 20.60
C TYR A 187 13.32 1.91 20.94
N SER A 188 14.63 2.09 20.73
CA SER A 188 15.35 3.33 21.05
C SER A 188 15.49 4.24 19.82
N MET A 189 15.77 5.53 20.04
CA MET A 189 16.14 6.44 18.95
C MET A 189 17.39 5.94 18.20
N THR A 190 18.37 5.39 18.92
CA THR A 190 19.61 4.86 18.34
C THR A 190 19.36 3.71 17.37
N SER A 191 18.40 2.82 17.67
CA SER A 191 18.05 1.71 16.77
C SER A 191 17.40 2.20 15.47
N ILE A 192 16.52 3.21 15.54
CA ILE A 192 15.90 3.80 14.34
C ILE A 192 16.95 4.53 13.50
N VAL A 193 17.83 5.30 14.14
CA VAL A 193 18.94 5.98 13.44
C VAL A 193 19.86 4.96 12.76
N ALA A 194 20.21 3.87 13.45
CA ALA A 194 21.04 2.81 12.86
C ALA A 194 20.37 2.16 11.63
N GLU A 195 19.05 2.00 11.65
CA GLU A 195 18.28 1.58 10.49
C GLU A 195 18.32 2.59 9.34
N ALA A 196 18.10 3.87 9.65
CA ALA A 196 18.13 4.95 8.68
C ALA A 196 19.49 5.07 7.96
N THR A 197 20.58 4.76 8.66
CA THR A 197 21.95 4.88 8.15
C THR A 197 22.54 3.58 7.59
N LYS A 198 21.72 2.54 7.35
CA LYS A 198 22.19 1.28 6.74
C LYS A 198 22.79 1.50 5.34
N VAL A 199 22.20 2.42 4.58
CA VAL A 199 22.71 2.80 3.25
C VAL A 199 23.77 3.89 3.42
N PRO A 200 24.97 3.76 2.81
CA PRO A 200 25.98 4.80 2.83
C PRO A 200 25.46 6.13 2.23
N PRO A 201 25.75 7.30 2.83
CA PRO A 201 25.16 8.58 2.40
C PRO A 201 25.34 8.92 0.93
N ARG A 202 26.51 8.61 0.35
CA ARG A 202 26.78 8.86 -1.09
C ARG A 202 25.97 7.95 -2.00
N ALA A 203 25.72 6.71 -1.58
CA ALA A 203 24.89 5.78 -2.33
C ALA A 203 23.42 6.24 -2.28
N PHE A 204 22.95 6.60 -1.08
CA PHE A 204 21.60 7.13 -0.85
C PHE A 204 21.34 8.40 -1.67
N GLU A 205 22.20 9.42 -1.57
CA GLU A 205 22.07 10.66 -2.34
C GLU A 205 22.02 10.40 -3.85
N ALA A 206 22.90 9.55 -4.36
CA ALA A 206 22.94 9.23 -5.78
C ALA A 206 21.64 8.53 -6.23
N TRP A 207 21.11 7.60 -5.44
CA TRP A 207 19.84 6.93 -5.75
C TRP A 207 18.67 7.92 -5.76
N VAL A 208 18.50 8.77 -4.74
CA VAL A 208 17.40 9.76 -4.73
C VAL A 208 17.53 10.75 -5.88
N LYS A 209 18.75 11.21 -6.22
CA LYS A 209 18.95 12.07 -7.39
C LYS A 209 18.62 11.36 -8.70
N ALA A 210 18.82 10.04 -8.78
CA ALA A 210 18.45 9.26 -9.95
C ALA A 210 16.93 9.22 -10.15
N THR A 211 16.14 9.07 -9.08
CA THR A 211 14.66 8.99 -9.19
C THR A 211 14.04 10.32 -9.63
N MET A 212 14.72 11.44 -9.36
CA MET A 212 14.21 12.77 -9.71
C MET A 212 14.62 13.30 -11.08
N THR A 213 15.62 12.71 -11.72
CA THR A 213 16.09 13.22 -13.03
C THR A 213 15.30 12.60 -14.18
N GLY A 214 14.83 13.44 -15.10
CA GLY A 214 14.25 13.00 -16.37
C GLY A 214 15.29 12.62 -17.43
N SER A 215 16.57 12.93 -17.21
CA SER A 215 17.64 12.58 -18.14
C SER A 215 18.08 11.14 -17.93
N ARG A 216 17.92 10.31 -18.98
CA ARG A 216 18.32 8.91 -18.97
C ARG A 216 19.81 8.72 -18.69
N GLU A 217 20.67 9.53 -19.32
CA GLU A 217 22.13 9.45 -19.15
C GLU A 217 22.52 9.79 -17.71
N THR A 218 21.92 10.85 -17.16
CA THR A 218 22.14 11.27 -15.78
C THR A 218 21.60 10.24 -14.78
N LYS A 219 20.43 9.65 -15.04
CA LYS A 219 19.86 8.55 -14.24
C LYS A 219 20.81 7.36 -14.22
N LEU A 220 21.32 6.91 -15.37
CA LEU A 220 22.29 5.82 -15.45
C LEU A 220 23.56 6.11 -14.63
N ALA A 221 24.12 7.31 -14.76
CA ALA A 221 25.33 7.70 -14.05
C ALA A 221 25.12 7.70 -12.53
N TYR A 222 24.00 8.25 -12.05
CA TYR A 222 23.66 8.24 -10.64
C TYR A 222 23.42 6.84 -10.09
N LEU A 223 22.65 5.98 -10.78
CA LEU A 223 22.38 4.62 -10.31
C LEU A 223 23.65 3.76 -10.29
N THR A 224 24.51 3.89 -11.31
CA THR A 224 25.79 3.18 -11.34
C THR A 224 26.71 3.67 -10.21
N ASN A 225 26.71 4.97 -9.92
CA ASN A 225 27.44 5.52 -8.78
C ASN A 225 26.87 5.02 -7.44
N ALA A 226 25.54 4.96 -7.30
CA ALA A 226 24.87 4.47 -6.10
C ALA A 226 25.27 3.01 -5.80
N MET A 227 25.21 2.15 -6.81
CA MET A 227 25.66 0.75 -6.72
C MET A 227 27.12 0.65 -6.28
N ARG A 228 28.02 1.42 -6.91
CA ARG A 228 29.45 1.42 -6.61
C ARG A 228 29.76 1.89 -5.19
N GLU A 229 29.15 2.99 -4.74
CA GLU A 229 29.37 3.52 -3.39
C GLU A 229 28.80 2.56 -2.32
N TYR A 230 27.69 1.88 -2.63
CA TYR A 230 27.13 0.86 -1.75
C TYR A 230 28.04 -0.36 -1.63
N GLU A 231 28.51 -0.92 -2.76
CA GLU A 231 29.41 -2.07 -2.78
C GLU A 231 30.75 -1.76 -2.09
N LYS A 232 31.27 -0.54 -2.27
CA LYS A 232 32.50 -0.10 -1.59
C LYS A 232 32.38 -0.16 -0.07
N ALA A 233 31.23 0.19 0.48
CA ALA A 233 30.97 0.10 1.91
C ALA A 233 30.56 -1.31 2.35
N ASN A 234 29.96 -2.09 1.45
CA ASN A 234 29.41 -3.43 1.69
C ASN A 234 29.88 -4.41 0.61
N PRO A 235 31.13 -4.91 0.66
CA PRO A 235 31.68 -5.75 -0.40
C PRO A 235 30.82 -6.98 -0.69
N GLY A 236 30.55 -7.23 -1.98
CA GLY A 236 29.71 -8.35 -2.44
C GLY A 236 28.21 -8.17 -2.21
N SER A 237 27.76 -7.01 -1.74
CA SER A 237 26.35 -6.68 -1.57
C SER A 237 25.83 -5.80 -2.71
N VAL A 238 24.53 -5.86 -2.97
CA VAL A 238 23.85 -5.10 -4.03
C VAL A 238 22.90 -4.08 -3.39
N TYR A 239 22.91 -2.85 -3.90
CA TYR A 239 21.91 -1.85 -3.54
C TYR A 239 20.62 -2.10 -4.34
N LYS A 240 19.60 -2.63 -3.68
CA LYS A 240 18.42 -3.22 -4.35
C LYS A 240 17.55 -2.17 -5.03
N GLU A 241 17.42 -1.02 -4.41
CA GLU A 241 16.67 0.13 -4.89
C GLU A 241 17.31 0.71 -6.17
N ALA A 242 18.64 0.76 -6.22
CA ALA A 242 19.35 1.14 -7.44
C ALA A 242 19.28 0.06 -8.53
N ALA A 243 19.34 -1.22 -8.16
CA ALA A 243 19.19 -2.33 -9.10
C ALA A 243 17.79 -2.35 -9.74
N PHE A 244 16.74 -2.12 -8.95
CA PHE A 244 15.36 -2.01 -9.43
C PHE A 244 15.22 -0.93 -10.52
N GLU A 245 15.70 0.29 -10.25
CA GLU A 245 15.69 1.39 -11.20
C GLU A 245 16.51 1.11 -12.47
N LEU A 246 17.67 0.45 -12.33
CA LEU A 246 18.48 0.00 -13.47
C LEU A 246 17.72 -1.03 -14.33
N GLY A 247 16.99 -1.94 -13.70
CA GLY A 247 16.12 -2.90 -14.37
C GLY A 247 15.13 -2.20 -15.30
N HIS A 248 14.42 -1.19 -14.82
CA HIS A 248 13.50 -0.36 -15.61
C HIS A 248 14.21 0.43 -16.71
N LEU A 249 15.39 0.97 -16.41
CA LEU A 249 16.18 1.75 -17.37
C LEU A 249 16.60 0.92 -18.58
N PHE A 250 17.05 -0.33 -18.35
CA PHE A 250 17.42 -1.27 -19.41
C PHE A 250 16.20 -1.91 -20.10
N TYR A 251 15.05 -1.97 -19.42
CA TYR A 251 13.79 -2.43 -20.01
C TYR A 251 13.25 -1.43 -21.04
N SER A 252 13.25 -0.14 -20.68
CA SER A 252 12.59 0.93 -21.44
C SER A 252 13.50 1.65 -22.44
N GLN A 253 14.81 1.40 -22.40
CA GLN A 253 15.73 2.03 -23.35
C GLN A 253 15.46 1.65 -24.80
N SER A 254 15.97 2.47 -25.73
CA SER A 254 15.94 2.21 -27.17
C SER A 254 17.38 2.04 -27.71
N PRO A 255 17.73 0.86 -28.29
CA PRO A 255 16.97 -0.39 -28.24
C PRO A 255 16.95 -1.02 -26.83
N PRO A 256 15.91 -1.79 -26.45
CA PRO A 256 15.84 -2.47 -25.15
C PRO A 256 16.96 -3.48 -24.95
N ASP A 257 17.47 -3.60 -23.71
CA ASP A 257 18.39 -4.67 -23.30
C ASP A 257 17.71 -5.53 -22.23
N TYR A 258 16.84 -6.42 -22.69
CA TYR A 258 16.04 -7.27 -21.80
C TYR A 258 16.88 -8.24 -20.98
N LYS A 259 18.07 -8.62 -21.44
CA LYS A 259 18.96 -9.49 -20.66
C LYS A 259 19.49 -8.76 -19.44
N LYS A 260 20.08 -7.56 -19.62
CA LYS A 260 20.50 -6.74 -18.48
C LYS A 260 19.35 -6.35 -17.58
N SER A 261 18.20 -6.02 -18.16
CA SER A 261 17.00 -5.72 -17.38
C SER A 261 16.63 -6.88 -16.45
N ALA A 262 16.54 -8.11 -16.97
CA ALA A 262 16.26 -9.30 -16.18
C ALA A 262 17.33 -9.59 -15.13
N GLU A 263 18.62 -9.38 -15.45
CA GLU A 263 19.73 -9.52 -14.50
C GLU A 263 19.57 -8.60 -13.29
N TYR A 264 19.27 -7.32 -13.50
CA TYR A 264 19.08 -6.36 -12.42
C TYR A 264 17.84 -6.64 -11.58
N PHE A 265 16.71 -6.93 -12.22
CA PHE A 265 15.48 -7.27 -11.49
C PHE A 265 15.63 -8.54 -10.66
N SER A 266 16.36 -9.55 -11.17
CA SER A 266 16.62 -10.81 -10.46
C SER A 266 17.55 -10.66 -9.26
N MET A 267 18.14 -9.48 -9.04
CA MET A 267 18.91 -9.21 -7.83
C MET A 267 18.01 -9.03 -6.59
N LEU A 268 16.73 -8.70 -6.76
CA LEU A 268 15.81 -8.49 -5.65
C LEU A 268 15.32 -9.82 -5.06
N GLN A 269 15.14 -9.85 -3.74
CA GLN A 269 14.65 -10.99 -2.98
C GLN A 269 13.23 -10.75 -2.48
N ARG A 270 12.52 -11.83 -2.13
CA ARG A 270 11.11 -11.79 -1.70
C ARG A 270 10.78 -10.82 -0.55
N ARG A 271 11.76 -10.48 0.27
CA ARG A 271 11.62 -9.55 1.41
C ARG A 271 11.91 -8.08 1.04
N ASP A 272 12.50 -7.85 -0.13
CA ASP A 272 12.95 -6.53 -0.54
C ASP A 272 11.75 -5.72 -1.07
N PRO A 273 11.74 -4.38 -0.88
CA PRO A 273 10.77 -3.51 -1.54
C PRO A 273 10.76 -3.73 -3.06
N HIS A 274 9.62 -3.51 -3.71
CA HIS A 274 9.42 -3.69 -5.15
C HIS A 274 9.71 -5.10 -5.72
N TYR A 275 9.94 -6.13 -4.88
CA TYR A 275 10.22 -7.49 -5.35
C TYR A 275 9.21 -8.02 -6.36
N ALA A 276 7.91 -7.81 -6.10
CA ALA A 276 6.85 -8.31 -6.96
C ALA A 276 6.86 -7.65 -8.33
N GLU A 277 7.03 -6.33 -8.36
CA GLU A 277 7.13 -5.57 -9.61
C GLU A 277 8.40 -5.96 -10.38
N ALA A 278 9.55 -6.02 -9.70
CA ALA A 278 10.80 -6.44 -10.29
C ALA A 278 10.69 -7.84 -10.91
N THR A 279 10.10 -8.79 -10.18
CA THR A 279 9.91 -10.17 -10.63
C THR A 279 8.96 -10.24 -11.84
N PHE A 280 7.90 -9.44 -11.85
CA PHE A 280 7.00 -9.32 -12.99
C PHE A 280 7.73 -8.81 -14.24
N TYR A 281 8.53 -7.74 -14.11
CA TYR A 281 9.30 -7.23 -15.24
C TYR A 281 10.47 -8.14 -15.64
N ALA A 282 11.10 -8.86 -14.69
CA ALA A 282 12.08 -9.89 -15.00
C ALA A 282 11.47 -10.98 -15.89
N ALA A 283 10.27 -11.45 -15.56
CA ALA A 283 9.55 -12.43 -16.37
C ALA A 283 9.27 -11.91 -17.78
N LEU A 284 8.80 -10.67 -17.91
CA LEU A 284 8.59 -10.05 -19.22
C LEU A 284 9.90 -9.86 -20.00
N ALA A 285 10.98 -9.47 -19.33
CA ALA A 285 12.28 -9.28 -19.94
C ALA A 285 12.86 -10.63 -20.44
N TYR A 286 12.80 -11.68 -19.63
CA TYR A 286 13.14 -13.04 -20.08
C TYR A 286 12.30 -13.49 -21.28
N TRP A 287 10.99 -13.26 -21.25
CA TRP A 287 10.10 -13.61 -22.35
C TRP A 287 10.48 -12.88 -23.64
N ARG A 288 10.73 -11.56 -23.57
CA ARG A 288 11.17 -10.73 -24.70
C ARG A 288 12.58 -11.09 -25.20
N ALA A 289 13.44 -11.62 -24.33
CA ALA A 289 14.74 -12.18 -24.68
C ALA A 289 14.65 -13.59 -25.30
N GLY A 290 13.46 -14.20 -25.36
CA GLY A 290 13.23 -15.55 -25.88
C GLY A 290 13.46 -16.68 -24.85
N GLU A 291 13.71 -16.34 -23.58
CA GLU A 291 14.01 -17.25 -22.49
C GLU A 291 12.72 -17.68 -21.76
N LEU A 292 11.89 -18.45 -22.47
CA LEU A 292 10.54 -18.81 -22.02
C LEU A 292 10.50 -19.54 -20.66
N GLN A 293 11.45 -20.44 -20.39
CA GLN A 293 11.49 -21.16 -19.12
C GLN A 293 11.82 -20.22 -17.96
N SER A 294 12.85 -19.39 -18.10
CA SER A 294 13.22 -18.37 -17.11
C SER A 294 12.06 -17.40 -16.85
N ALA A 295 11.32 -17.01 -17.89
CA ALA A 295 10.14 -16.16 -17.75
C ALA A 295 9.05 -16.80 -16.90
N LEU A 296 8.74 -18.08 -17.16
CA LEU A 296 7.74 -18.82 -16.40
C LEU A 296 8.20 -19.03 -14.95
N ASP A 297 9.44 -19.47 -14.73
CA ASP A 297 10.00 -19.74 -13.41
C ASP A 297 10.04 -18.48 -12.54
N ALA A 298 10.34 -17.32 -13.12
CA ALA A 298 10.30 -16.04 -12.42
C ALA A 298 8.88 -15.66 -11.97
N LEU A 299 7.87 -15.89 -12.82
CA LEU A 299 6.50 -15.44 -12.55
C LEU A 299 5.70 -16.37 -11.62
N LEU A 300 5.99 -17.67 -11.63
CA LEU A 300 5.24 -18.67 -10.86
C LEU A 300 5.13 -18.37 -9.35
N PRO A 301 6.19 -17.93 -8.63
CA PRO A 301 6.08 -17.55 -7.23
C PRO A 301 5.01 -16.48 -6.97
N LEU A 302 4.89 -15.48 -7.86
CA LEU A 302 3.93 -14.40 -7.70
C LEU A 302 2.47 -14.87 -7.79
N THR A 303 2.19 -15.96 -8.52
CA THR A 303 0.81 -16.49 -8.65
C THR A 303 0.21 -17.00 -7.33
N THR A 304 1.07 -17.30 -6.35
CA THR A 304 0.67 -17.71 -5.00
C THR A 304 0.66 -16.53 -4.05
N ASP A 305 1.65 -15.65 -4.18
CA ASP A 305 1.88 -14.55 -3.26
C ASP A 305 0.97 -13.36 -3.51
N MET A 306 0.62 -13.15 -4.78
CA MET A 306 -0.05 -11.95 -5.26
C MET A 306 -0.97 -12.33 -6.43
N PRO A 307 -2.21 -12.73 -6.13
CA PRO A 307 -3.16 -13.25 -7.11
C PRO A 307 -3.77 -12.14 -8.01
N LEU A 308 -2.95 -11.30 -8.65
CA LEU A 308 -3.44 -10.29 -9.60
C LEU A 308 -3.84 -10.93 -10.93
N THR A 309 -4.88 -10.37 -11.56
CA THR A 309 -5.35 -10.74 -12.88
C THR A 309 -4.23 -10.77 -13.92
N SER A 310 -3.37 -9.74 -13.93
CA SER A 310 -2.25 -9.61 -14.87
C SER A 310 -1.18 -10.70 -14.67
N ILE A 311 -0.89 -11.06 -13.42
CA ILE A 311 0.06 -12.12 -13.06
C ILE A 311 -0.47 -13.48 -13.52
N TYR A 312 -1.74 -13.79 -13.23
CA TYR A 312 -2.36 -15.02 -13.69
C TYR A 312 -2.47 -15.11 -15.22
N ASN A 313 -2.86 -14.01 -15.88
CA ASN A 313 -2.91 -13.95 -17.34
C ASN A 313 -1.54 -14.26 -17.95
N ASN A 314 -0.50 -13.57 -17.49
CA ASN A 314 0.85 -13.73 -18.01
C ASN A 314 1.41 -15.13 -17.72
N ALA A 315 1.20 -15.66 -16.51
CA ALA A 315 1.64 -17.01 -16.15
C ALA A 315 0.95 -18.07 -17.02
N GLY A 316 -0.36 -17.93 -17.20
CA GLY A 316 -1.14 -18.83 -18.04
C GLY A 316 -0.77 -18.75 -19.52
N ALA A 317 -0.51 -17.55 -20.06
CA ALA A 317 -0.01 -17.37 -21.40
C ALA A 317 1.39 -18.00 -21.59
N LEU A 318 2.32 -17.80 -20.64
CA LEU A 318 3.65 -18.42 -20.69
C LEU A 318 3.57 -19.96 -20.61
N SER A 319 2.75 -20.51 -19.70
CA SER A 319 2.50 -21.96 -19.62
C SER A 319 1.91 -22.50 -20.94
N THR A 320 1.03 -21.75 -21.59
CA THR A 320 0.46 -22.14 -22.90
C THR A 320 1.53 -22.14 -23.99
N GLN A 321 2.40 -21.12 -24.04
CA GLN A 321 3.54 -21.08 -24.97
C GLN A 321 4.51 -22.23 -24.71
N ALA A 322 4.76 -22.57 -23.44
CA ALA A 322 5.63 -23.68 -23.06
C ALA A 322 5.02 -25.02 -23.53
N ALA A 323 3.72 -25.21 -23.34
CA ALA A 323 3.00 -26.39 -23.81
C ALA A 323 3.07 -26.58 -25.33
N LEU A 324 3.02 -25.49 -26.10
CA LEU A 324 3.17 -25.55 -27.56
C LEU A 324 4.56 -26.00 -28.02
N LYS A 325 5.61 -25.69 -27.25
CA LYS A 325 7.00 -26.08 -27.54
C LYS A 325 7.39 -27.44 -26.96
N GLU A 326 6.60 -27.96 -26.01
CA GLU A 326 6.86 -29.22 -25.33
C GLU A 326 6.53 -30.42 -26.22
N LYS A 327 7.51 -31.32 -26.38
CA LYS A 327 7.40 -32.52 -27.22
C LYS A 327 6.86 -33.72 -26.43
N ASN A 328 7.05 -33.74 -25.12
CA ASN A 328 6.56 -34.81 -24.26
C ASN A 328 5.05 -34.62 -23.99
N PRO A 329 4.18 -35.57 -24.39
CA PRO A 329 2.73 -35.41 -24.24
C PRO A 329 2.26 -35.22 -22.80
N ALA A 330 2.86 -35.94 -21.84
CA ALA A 330 2.47 -35.83 -20.43
C ALA A 330 2.85 -34.47 -19.83
N LYS A 331 4.05 -33.96 -20.17
CA LYS A 331 4.47 -32.62 -19.75
C LYS A 331 3.64 -31.53 -20.41
N ARG A 332 3.34 -31.69 -21.71
CA ARG A 332 2.45 -30.79 -22.44
C ARG A 332 1.06 -30.72 -21.80
N GLU A 333 0.47 -31.87 -21.46
CA GLU A 333 -0.82 -31.92 -20.78
C GLU A 333 -0.76 -31.25 -19.40
N ALA A 334 0.31 -31.47 -18.63
CA ALA A 334 0.51 -30.81 -17.34
C ALA A 334 0.61 -29.28 -17.47
N LEU A 335 1.36 -28.79 -18.46
CA LEU A 335 1.47 -27.35 -18.76
C LEU A 335 0.13 -26.75 -19.21
N LEU A 336 -0.67 -27.47 -19.99
CA LEU A 336 -2.02 -27.03 -20.38
C LEU A 336 -2.98 -26.98 -19.19
N LYS A 337 -2.90 -27.96 -18.26
CA LYS A 337 -3.66 -27.91 -16.99
C LYS A 337 -3.26 -26.71 -16.14
N GLN A 338 -1.96 -26.43 -16.03
CA GLN A 338 -1.46 -25.24 -15.34
C GLN A 338 -1.96 -23.95 -16.02
N ALA A 339 -1.83 -23.87 -17.34
CA ALA A 339 -2.27 -22.71 -18.13
C ALA A 339 -3.76 -22.43 -17.94
N THR A 340 -4.60 -23.44 -18.11
CA THR A 340 -6.07 -23.30 -17.95
C THR A 340 -6.45 -22.96 -16.52
N SER A 341 -5.72 -23.44 -15.51
CA SER A 341 -5.96 -23.07 -14.11
C SER A 341 -5.61 -21.62 -13.81
N PHE A 342 -4.54 -21.07 -14.36
CA PHE A 342 -4.22 -19.65 -14.16
C PHE A 342 -5.15 -18.74 -14.95
N LEU A 343 -5.43 -19.09 -16.21
CA LEU A 343 -6.30 -18.29 -17.07
C LEU A 343 -7.76 -18.31 -16.62
N SER A 344 -8.24 -19.39 -16.01
CA SER A 344 -9.58 -19.40 -15.40
C SER A 344 -9.65 -18.42 -14.24
N ARG A 345 -8.65 -18.42 -13.34
CA ARG A 345 -8.58 -17.47 -12.22
C ARG A 345 -8.51 -16.02 -12.71
N ALA A 346 -7.71 -15.74 -13.74
CA ALA A 346 -7.65 -14.42 -14.35
C ALA A 346 -9.01 -14.01 -14.95
N ALA A 347 -9.70 -14.93 -15.63
CA ALA A 347 -11.00 -14.66 -16.25
C ALA A 347 -12.13 -14.49 -15.22
N GLU A 348 -12.02 -15.14 -14.05
CA GLU A 348 -12.94 -14.98 -12.91
C GLU A 348 -12.67 -13.68 -12.14
N SER A 349 -11.43 -13.18 -12.12
CA SER A 349 -11.05 -11.97 -11.38
C SER A 349 -11.16 -10.67 -12.18
N VAL A 350 -11.28 -10.74 -13.51
CA VAL A 350 -11.34 -9.56 -14.38
C VAL A 350 -12.77 -9.02 -14.51
N PRO A 351 -13.04 -7.74 -14.18
CA PRO A 351 -14.33 -7.11 -14.45
C PRO A 351 -14.63 -7.08 -15.94
N ASP A 352 -15.89 -7.25 -16.35
CA ASP A 352 -16.27 -7.28 -17.77
C ASP A 352 -15.97 -5.97 -18.51
N GLU A 353 -16.08 -4.84 -17.81
CA GLU A 353 -15.71 -3.50 -18.31
C GLU A 353 -14.20 -3.22 -18.33
N SER A 354 -13.37 -4.12 -17.79
CA SER A 354 -11.92 -3.94 -17.78
C SER A 354 -11.35 -3.97 -19.21
N PRO A 355 -10.40 -3.08 -19.56
CA PRO A 355 -9.72 -3.14 -20.84
C PRO A 355 -8.96 -4.47 -21.04
N ASP A 356 -8.63 -5.17 -19.96
CA ASP A 356 -7.94 -6.47 -20.00
C ASP A 356 -8.89 -7.66 -20.21
N ALA A 357 -10.20 -7.48 -20.09
CA ALA A 357 -11.16 -8.59 -20.13
C ALA A 357 -11.09 -9.37 -21.46
N ALA A 358 -11.04 -8.67 -22.59
CA ALA A 358 -10.90 -9.29 -23.91
C ALA A 358 -9.59 -10.09 -24.02
N MET A 359 -8.48 -9.49 -23.58
CA MET A 359 -7.14 -10.12 -23.59
C MET A 359 -7.11 -11.42 -22.78
N VAL A 360 -7.62 -11.37 -21.55
CA VAL A 360 -7.63 -12.51 -20.62
C VAL A 360 -8.50 -13.64 -21.16
N ARG A 361 -9.72 -13.32 -21.62
CA ARG A 361 -10.66 -14.29 -22.16
C ARG A 361 -10.14 -14.93 -23.46
N TYR A 362 -9.47 -14.16 -24.31
CA TYR A 362 -8.83 -14.69 -25.52
C TYR A 362 -7.76 -15.72 -25.17
N ASN A 363 -6.84 -15.39 -24.26
CA ASN A 363 -5.80 -16.32 -23.83
C ASN A 363 -6.40 -17.59 -23.20
N TYR A 364 -7.43 -17.43 -22.37
CA TYR A 364 -8.12 -18.55 -21.75
C TYR A 364 -8.75 -19.47 -22.79
N ALA A 365 -9.45 -18.91 -23.77
CA ALA A 365 -10.02 -19.66 -24.88
C ALA A 365 -8.96 -20.43 -25.66
N TYR A 366 -7.80 -19.81 -25.92
CA TYR A 366 -6.69 -20.45 -26.62
C TYR A 366 -6.16 -21.67 -25.85
N ALA A 367 -5.99 -21.55 -24.53
CA ALA A 367 -5.55 -22.67 -23.68
C ALA A 367 -6.62 -23.79 -23.59
N LEU A 368 -7.91 -23.44 -23.53
CA LEU A 368 -9.02 -24.38 -23.55
C LEU A 368 -9.08 -25.16 -24.87
N MET A 369 -8.90 -24.46 -26.00
CA MET A 369 -8.80 -25.05 -27.32
C MET A 369 -7.68 -26.10 -27.39
N LEU A 370 -6.47 -25.76 -26.95
CA LEU A 370 -5.35 -26.71 -26.92
C LEU A 370 -5.60 -27.91 -25.99
N SER A 371 -6.47 -27.73 -25.00
CA SER A 371 -6.92 -28.78 -24.07
C SER A 371 -8.11 -29.59 -24.60
N GLY A 372 -8.58 -29.32 -25.82
CA GLY A 372 -9.73 -30.00 -26.45
C GLY A 372 -11.10 -29.56 -25.95
N LYS A 373 -11.18 -28.52 -25.10
CA LYS A 373 -12.43 -28.01 -24.51
C LYS A 373 -13.06 -26.96 -25.42
N PHE A 374 -13.53 -27.40 -26.60
CA PHE A 374 -13.96 -26.49 -27.67
C PHE A 374 -15.22 -25.68 -27.34
N SER A 375 -16.17 -26.24 -26.57
CA SER A 375 -17.38 -25.53 -26.15
C SER A 375 -17.04 -24.35 -25.23
N ASP A 376 -16.25 -24.60 -24.20
CA ASP A 376 -15.80 -23.58 -23.24
C ASP A 376 -14.96 -22.51 -23.94
N ALA A 377 -14.09 -22.90 -24.88
CA ALA A 377 -13.32 -21.97 -25.69
C ALA A 377 -14.22 -21.05 -26.53
N ALA A 378 -15.25 -21.60 -27.18
CA ALA A 378 -16.21 -20.82 -27.95
C ALA A 378 -16.98 -19.81 -27.07
N GLU A 379 -17.32 -20.18 -25.83
CA GLU A 379 -17.97 -19.28 -24.88
C GLU A 379 -17.08 -18.08 -24.53
N GLN A 380 -15.81 -18.33 -24.19
CA GLN A 380 -14.87 -17.26 -23.91
C GLN A 380 -14.65 -16.34 -25.13
N LEU A 381 -14.55 -16.89 -26.34
CA LEU A 381 -14.38 -16.11 -27.57
C LEU A 381 -15.61 -15.28 -27.95
N ARG A 382 -16.83 -15.75 -27.64
CA ARG A 382 -18.04 -14.92 -27.78
C ARG A 382 -17.98 -13.68 -26.89
N ALA A 383 -17.49 -13.83 -25.66
CA ALA A 383 -17.28 -12.71 -24.78
C ALA A 383 -16.21 -11.74 -25.33
N VAL A 384 -15.12 -12.25 -25.92
CA VAL A 384 -14.12 -11.41 -26.61
C VAL A 384 -14.74 -10.61 -27.75
N VAL A 385 -15.46 -11.26 -28.66
CA VAL A 385 -16.11 -10.60 -29.82
C VAL A 385 -17.21 -9.62 -29.37
N LYS A 386 -17.87 -9.87 -28.23
CA LYS A 386 -18.83 -8.93 -27.65
C LYS A 386 -18.14 -7.65 -27.15
N LEU A 387 -16.96 -7.78 -26.54
CA LEU A 387 -16.17 -6.66 -26.04
C LEU A 387 -15.48 -5.90 -27.18
N ASN A 388 -14.94 -6.64 -28.16
CA ASN A 388 -14.30 -6.10 -29.35
C ASN A 388 -14.82 -6.81 -30.61
N SER A 389 -15.83 -6.21 -31.24
CA SER A 389 -16.46 -6.77 -32.44
C SER A 389 -15.56 -6.78 -33.68
N HIS A 390 -14.43 -6.06 -33.63
CA HIS A 390 -13.49 -5.92 -34.74
C HIS A 390 -12.19 -6.71 -34.51
N ASP A 391 -12.15 -7.64 -33.56
CA ASP A 391 -11.00 -8.50 -33.29
C ASP A 391 -10.90 -9.66 -34.33
N PRO A 392 -9.97 -9.60 -35.30
CA PRO A 392 -9.90 -10.59 -36.36
C PRO A 392 -9.48 -11.98 -35.85
N GLU A 393 -8.54 -12.03 -34.92
CA GLU A 393 -8.02 -13.25 -34.33
C GLU A 393 -9.10 -13.99 -33.53
N ALA A 394 -9.90 -13.26 -32.75
CA ALA A 394 -11.00 -13.81 -31.98
C ALA A 394 -12.12 -14.37 -32.89
N HIS A 395 -12.50 -13.66 -33.95
CA HIS A 395 -13.46 -14.17 -34.94
C HIS A 395 -12.96 -15.44 -35.63
N PHE A 396 -11.67 -15.47 -36.00
CA PHE A 396 -11.07 -16.65 -36.62
C PHE A 396 -11.12 -17.85 -35.67
N LEU A 397 -10.65 -17.70 -34.44
CA LEU A 397 -10.70 -18.77 -33.44
C LEU A 397 -12.12 -19.19 -33.12
N LEU A 398 -13.05 -18.24 -32.97
CA LEU A 398 -14.46 -18.52 -32.69
C LEU A 398 -15.06 -19.39 -33.78
N ALA A 399 -14.83 -19.04 -35.05
CA ALA A 399 -15.26 -19.85 -36.18
C ALA A 399 -14.77 -21.30 -36.06
N LYS A 400 -13.48 -21.51 -35.78
CA LYS A 400 -12.92 -22.86 -35.67
C LYS A 400 -13.47 -23.62 -34.46
N MET A 401 -13.73 -22.96 -33.34
CA MET A 401 -14.34 -23.61 -32.17
C MET A 401 -15.81 -23.98 -32.42
N LEU A 402 -16.55 -23.13 -33.15
CA LEU A 402 -17.93 -23.40 -33.55
C LEU A 402 -18.02 -24.55 -34.57
N GLU A 403 -17.09 -24.64 -35.52
CA GLU A 403 -16.96 -25.79 -36.43
C GLU A 403 -16.78 -27.10 -35.65
N LYS A 404 -15.88 -27.12 -34.65
CA LYS A 404 -15.62 -28.30 -33.81
C LYS A 404 -16.80 -28.71 -32.94
N THR A 405 -17.71 -27.78 -32.64
CA THR A 405 -18.91 -28.02 -31.83
C THR A 405 -20.18 -28.21 -32.66
N GLY A 406 -20.06 -28.24 -34.00
CA GLY A 406 -21.19 -28.48 -34.92
C GLY A 406 -22.13 -27.28 -35.13
N GLN A 407 -21.75 -26.08 -34.68
CA GLN A 407 -22.55 -24.86 -34.83
C GLN A 407 -22.25 -24.17 -36.17
N THR A 408 -22.62 -24.81 -37.28
CA THR A 408 -22.19 -24.45 -38.64
C THR A 408 -22.54 -23.03 -39.06
N ASP A 409 -23.75 -22.57 -38.77
CA ASP A 409 -24.22 -21.26 -39.23
C ASP A 409 -23.52 -20.12 -38.48
N ALA A 410 -23.36 -20.27 -37.17
CA ALA A 410 -22.61 -19.33 -36.34
C ALA A 410 -21.12 -19.34 -36.68
N ALA A 411 -20.56 -20.51 -37.01
CA ALA A 411 -19.19 -20.63 -37.49
C ALA A 411 -18.98 -19.85 -38.79
N ALA A 412 -19.87 -20.02 -39.78
CA ALA A 412 -19.81 -19.32 -41.05
C ALA A 412 -19.91 -17.80 -40.89
N ALA A 413 -20.77 -17.32 -39.97
CA ALA A 413 -20.87 -15.89 -39.65
C ALA A 413 -19.55 -15.33 -39.10
N SER A 414 -18.96 -16.00 -38.11
CA SER A 414 -17.69 -15.57 -37.50
C SER A 414 -16.52 -15.66 -38.50
N ASP A 415 -16.48 -16.71 -39.33
CA ASP A 415 -15.46 -16.90 -40.35
C ASP A 415 -15.51 -15.81 -41.43
N ASN A 416 -16.72 -15.37 -41.80
CA ASN A 416 -16.90 -14.25 -42.73
C ASN A 416 -16.36 -12.94 -42.16
N GLU A 417 -16.55 -12.67 -40.86
CA GLU A 417 -15.95 -11.50 -40.22
C GLU A 417 -14.43 -11.62 -40.14
N ALA A 418 -13.90 -12.80 -39.79
CA ALA A 418 -12.46 -13.06 -39.79
C ALA A 418 -11.83 -12.80 -41.18
N ARG A 419 -12.47 -13.24 -42.27
CA ARG A 419 -11.97 -13.00 -43.64
C ARG A 419 -11.91 -11.52 -44.02
N LYS A 420 -12.82 -10.70 -43.50
CA LYS A 420 -12.84 -9.26 -43.76
C LYS A 420 -11.75 -8.54 -42.96
N LEU A 421 -11.59 -8.92 -41.70
CA LEU A 421 -10.80 -8.18 -40.73
C LEU A 421 -9.35 -8.64 -40.65
N PHE A 422 -9.05 -9.91 -40.94
CA PHE A 422 -7.75 -10.53 -40.64
C PHE A 422 -6.79 -10.47 -41.85
N PRO A 423 -5.78 -9.58 -41.87
CA PRO A 423 -4.90 -9.41 -43.04
C PRO A 423 -4.09 -10.67 -43.39
N GLY A 424 -3.92 -11.57 -42.42
CA GLY A 424 -3.22 -12.85 -42.56
C GLY A 424 -4.14 -14.07 -42.74
N TYR A 425 -5.45 -13.90 -42.97
CA TYR A 425 -6.43 -14.98 -42.95
C TYR A 425 -6.03 -16.21 -43.77
N GLY A 426 -5.62 -16.01 -45.04
CA GLY A 426 -5.27 -17.12 -45.92
C GLY A 426 -4.10 -17.97 -45.39
N LYS A 427 -3.07 -17.31 -44.86
CA LYS A 427 -1.93 -17.98 -44.22
C LYS A 427 -2.35 -18.71 -42.93
N ALA A 428 -3.15 -18.04 -42.08
CA ALA A 428 -3.67 -18.64 -40.85
C ALA A 428 -4.52 -19.89 -41.13
N GLN A 429 -5.37 -19.84 -42.16
CA GLN A 429 -6.21 -20.96 -42.60
C GLN A 429 -5.37 -22.15 -43.09
N ILE A 430 -4.30 -21.91 -43.85
CA ILE A 430 -3.39 -22.96 -44.33
C ILE A 430 -2.67 -23.62 -43.14
N GLU A 431 -2.08 -22.83 -42.24
CA GLU A 431 -1.41 -23.35 -41.04
C GLU A 431 -2.39 -24.14 -40.16
N TRP A 432 -3.60 -23.61 -39.97
CA TRP A 432 -4.65 -24.28 -39.21
C TRP A 432 -5.02 -25.65 -39.79
N GLN A 433 -5.17 -25.77 -41.10
CA GLN A 433 -5.46 -27.06 -41.75
C GLN A 433 -4.36 -28.10 -41.54
N GLN A 434 -3.11 -27.66 -41.35
CA GLN A 434 -1.95 -28.53 -41.17
C GLN A 434 -1.74 -28.94 -39.71
N SER A 435 -1.84 -28.01 -38.76
CA SER A 435 -1.44 -28.24 -37.36
C SER A 435 -2.53 -27.94 -36.32
N GLN A 436 -3.70 -27.45 -36.75
CA GLN A 436 -4.78 -26.95 -35.87
C GLN A 436 -4.30 -25.87 -34.88
N THR A 437 -3.27 -25.12 -35.30
CA THR A 437 -2.66 -23.97 -34.62
C THR A 437 -2.09 -23.05 -35.68
N THR A 438 -1.73 -21.81 -35.33
CA THR A 438 -1.03 -20.90 -36.25
C THR A 438 -0.14 -19.92 -35.50
N SER A 439 0.95 -19.51 -36.13
CA SER A 439 1.86 -18.48 -35.63
C SER A 439 1.24 -17.08 -35.60
N LEU A 440 0.12 -16.89 -36.31
CA LEU A 440 -0.59 -15.61 -36.44
C LEU A 440 -1.61 -15.34 -35.33
N LEU A 441 -1.72 -16.23 -34.34
CA LEU A 441 -2.60 -16.08 -33.19
C LEU A 441 -1.74 -15.99 -31.92
N PRO A 442 -1.05 -14.86 -31.69
CA PRO A 442 -0.20 -14.72 -30.52
C PRO A 442 -1.05 -14.69 -29.24
N LEU A 443 -0.50 -15.25 -28.17
CA LEU A 443 -1.02 -15.00 -26.83
C LEU A 443 -0.63 -13.59 -26.38
N HIS A 444 -1.52 -12.94 -25.65
CA HIS A 444 -1.38 -11.54 -25.26
C HIS A 444 -0.87 -11.41 -23.82
N MET A 445 0.25 -10.71 -23.65
CA MET A 445 0.82 -10.45 -22.32
C MET A 445 0.46 -9.04 -21.88
N ARG A 446 0.11 -8.86 -20.60
CA ARG A 446 0.10 -7.54 -19.97
C ARG A 446 1.55 -7.06 -19.86
N GLY A 447 1.85 -5.90 -20.43
CA GLY A 447 3.23 -5.40 -20.58
C GLY A 447 3.75 -4.57 -19.41
N ASP A 448 2.86 -4.16 -18.52
CA ASP A 448 3.09 -3.28 -17.39
C ASP A 448 2.54 -3.91 -16.11
N PHE A 449 3.24 -3.65 -15.00
CA PHE A 449 2.78 -4.04 -13.68
C PHE A 449 1.67 -3.07 -13.26
N ASN A 450 0.45 -3.59 -13.03
CA ASN A 450 -0.65 -2.75 -12.59
C ASN A 450 -0.47 -2.38 -11.11
N ILE A 451 0.21 -1.25 -10.88
CA ILE A 451 0.48 -0.75 -9.55
C ILE A 451 -0.79 -0.40 -8.78
N ALA A 452 -1.86 -0.01 -9.47
CA ALA A 452 -3.15 0.28 -8.83
C ALA A 452 -3.78 -1.00 -8.27
N ASP A 453 -3.78 -2.10 -9.03
CA ASP A 453 -4.25 -3.40 -8.55
C ASP A 453 -3.38 -3.91 -7.40
N TYR A 454 -2.06 -3.73 -7.48
CA TYR A 454 -1.14 -4.11 -6.41
C TYR A 454 -1.40 -3.33 -5.12
N VAL A 455 -1.49 -2.00 -5.20
CA VAL A 455 -1.79 -1.15 -4.05
C VAL A 455 -3.16 -1.50 -3.47
N SER A 456 -4.18 -1.72 -4.32
CA SER A 456 -5.50 -2.15 -3.86
C SER A 456 -5.44 -3.49 -3.12
N TRP A 457 -4.75 -4.48 -3.70
CA TRP A 457 -4.55 -5.79 -3.09
C TRP A 457 -3.82 -5.71 -1.74
N LYS A 458 -2.75 -4.91 -1.66
CA LYS A 458 -1.98 -4.72 -0.44
C LYS A 458 -2.82 -4.03 0.64
N ASN A 459 -3.53 -2.97 0.26
CA ASN A 459 -4.46 -2.28 1.14
C ASN A 459 -5.58 -3.23 1.62
N ASP A 460 -6.09 -4.11 0.77
CA ASP A 460 -7.07 -5.12 1.14
C ASP A 460 -6.49 -6.12 2.13
N GLN A 461 -5.23 -6.54 1.99
CA GLN A 461 -4.57 -7.40 2.98
C GLN A 461 -4.40 -6.69 4.32
N ASP A 462 -3.92 -5.44 4.29
CA ASP A 462 -3.75 -4.62 5.49
C ASP A 462 -5.09 -4.32 6.16
N ALA A 463 -6.15 -4.15 5.37
CA ALA A 463 -7.52 -3.90 5.83
C ALA A 463 -8.24 -5.17 6.27
N GLN A 464 -7.95 -6.35 5.71
CA GLN A 464 -8.56 -7.63 6.12
C GLN A 464 -8.17 -8.04 7.55
N ILE A 465 -7.07 -7.49 8.07
CA ILE A 465 -6.71 -7.59 9.50
C ILE A 465 -7.75 -6.86 10.38
N ASP A 466 -8.48 -5.88 9.82
CA ASP A 466 -9.42 -4.99 10.51
C ASP A 466 -10.76 -4.79 9.74
N LYS A 467 -11.30 -5.79 9.03
CA LYS A 467 -12.63 -5.62 8.37
C LYS A 467 -13.78 -5.92 9.36
N PRO A 468 -14.77 -5.01 9.51
CA PRO A 468 -16.07 -5.33 10.05
C PRO A 468 -16.72 -6.38 9.18
N ALA A 469 -17.62 -7.16 9.76
CA ALA A 469 -18.37 -8.18 9.05
C ALA A 469 -19.06 -7.59 7.79
N PRO A 470 -18.96 -8.26 6.62
CA PRO A 470 -19.60 -7.80 5.39
C PRO A 470 -21.10 -7.57 5.56
N GLY A 471 -21.61 -6.43 5.07
CA GLY A 471 -23.04 -6.11 5.08
C GLY A 471 -23.54 -5.33 6.30
N THR A 472 -22.66 -4.89 7.19
CA THR A 472 -23.04 -4.09 8.38
C THR A 472 -23.00 -2.61 8.05
N SER A 473 -24.10 -1.87 8.27
CA SER A 473 -24.13 -0.42 8.04
C SER A 473 -23.42 0.34 9.17
N ALA A 474 -22.97 1.58 8.92
CA ALA A 474 -22.39 2.43 9.96
C ALA A 474 -23.38 2.66 11.13
N GLU A 475 -24.67 2.71 10.85
CA GLU A 475 -25.73 2.85 11.86
C GLU A 475 -25.87 1.59 12.74
N ASP A 476 -25.80 0.40 12.14
CA ASP A 476 -25.85 -0.87 12.86
C ASP A 476 -24.62 -1.03 13.77
N LEU A 477 -23.43 -0.72 13.25
CA LEU A 477 -22.17 -0.75 14.00
C LEU A 477 -22.19 0.25 15.16
N LEU A 478 -22.73 1.46 14.94
CA LEU A 478 -22.85 2.48 15.97
C LEU A 478 -23.85 2.08 17.07
N THR A 479 -24.94 1.41 16.68
CA THR A 479 -25.93 0.86 17.63
C THR A 479 -25.30 -0.22 18.48
N LYS A 480 -24.61 -1.18 17.86
CA LYS A 480 -23.88 -2.25 18.55
C LYS A 480 -22.78 -1.72 19.46
N ALA A 481 -22.02 -0.72 19.01
CA ALA A 481 -21.00 -0.06 19.82
C ALA A 481 -21.60 0.54 21.10
N ARG A 482 -22.80 1.13 21.00
CA ARG A 482 -23.52 1.69 22.15
C ARG A 482 -23.93 0.60 23.14
N GLU A 483 -24.50 -0.50 22.65
CA GLU A 483 -24.86 -1.65 23.48
C GLU A 483 -23.64 -2.23 24.22
N LEU A 484 -22.50 -2.38 23.51
CA LEU A 484 -21.25 -2.85 24.09
C LEU A 484 -20.70 -1.88 25.15
N TYR A 485 -20.76 -0.58 24.87
CA TYR A 485 -20.38 0.45 25.83
C TYR A 485 -21.27 0.41 27.09
N ASP A 486 -22.58 0.26 26.93
CA ASP A 486 -23.51 0.16 28.06
C ASP A 486 -23.29 -1.13 28.87
N ALA A 487 -22.86 -2.21 28.22
CA ALA A 487 -22.44 -3.45 28.86
C ALA A 487 -21.04 -3.41 29.50
N GLY A 488 -20.31 -2.28 29.41
CA GLY A 488 -18.95 -2.14 29.94
C GLY A 488 -17.86 -2.82 29.10
N ARG A 489 -18.20 -3.32 27.90
CA ARG A 489 -17.29 -4.03 26.98
C ARG A 489 -16.56 -3.03 26.08
N ASP A 490 -15.78 -2.16 26.70
CA ASP A 490 -15.20 -0.99 26.05
C ASP A 490 -14.26 -1.33 24.88
N ASP A 491 -13.50 -2.43 24.94
CA ASP A 491 -12.57 -2.79 23.84
C ASP A 491 -13.34 -3.17 22.59
N GLU A 492 -14.42 -3.93 22.74
CA GLU A 492 -15.28 -4.34 21.64
C GLU A 492 -16.06 -3.14 21.08
N ALA A 493 -16.54 -2.24 21.96
CA ALA A 493 -17.17 -1.00 21.52
C ALA A 493 -16.22 -0.12 20.70
N LEU A 494 -14.94 -0.01 21.11
CA LEU A 494 -13.93 0.71 20.34
C LEU A 494 -13.64 0.06 18.98
N THR A 495 -13.70 -1.27 18.89
CA THR A 495 -13.58 -1.97 17.60
C THR A 495 -14.72 -1.58 16.66
N GLU A 496 -15.97 -1.71 17.10
CA GLU A 496 -17.13 -1.34 16.26
C GLU A 496 -17.10 0.16 15.87
N LEU A 497 -16.69 1.04 16.78
CA LEU A 497 -16.57 2.48 16.50
C LEU A 497 -15.51 2.83 15.47
N ARG A 498 -14.41 2.06 15.40
CA ARG A 498 -13.42 2.23 14.32
C ARG A 498 -14.05 1.95 12.97
N ASP A 499 -14.87 0.92 12.90
CA ASP A 499 -15.55 0.54 11.68
C ASP A 499 -16.59 1.58 11.26
N VAL A 500 -17.31 2.18 12.23
CA VAL A 500 -18.19 3.33 11.97
C VAL A 500 -17.40 4.49 11.36
N VAL A 501 -16.29 4.90 11.98
CA VAL A 501 -15.48 6.05 11.52
C VAL A 501 -14.81 5.76 10.17
N ARG A 502 -14.57 4.50 9.83
CA ARG A 502 -14.02 4.13 8.53
C ARG A 502 -15.05 4.23 7.41
N ILE A 503 -16.31 3.89 7.67
CA ILE A 503 -17.42 4.00 6.72
C ILE A 503 -17.90 5.46 6.62
N GLU A 504 -18.03 6.12 7.77
CA GLU A 504 -18.46 7.50 7.91
C GLU A 504 -17.44 8.31 8.72
N PRO A 505 -16.38 8.84 8.09
CA PRO A 505 -15.32 9.60 8.76
C PRO A 505 -15.78 10.88 9.47
N MET A 506 -17.01 11.32 9.23
CA MET A 506 -17.62 12.51 9.80
C MET A 506 -18.72 12.18 10.83
N ASN A 507 -18.83 10.93 11.28
CA ASN A 507 -19.86 10.53 12.22
C ASN A 507 -19.57 11.09 13.63
N ALA A 508 -20.18 12.22 13.94
CA ALA A 508 -19.99 12.93 15.21
C ALA A 508 -20.36 12.08 16.45
N GLN A 509 -21.35 11.20 16.32
CA GLN A 509 -21.83 10.35 17.41
C GLN A 509 -20.82 9.23 17.72
N ALA A 510 -20.13 8.69 16.71
CA ALA A 510 -19.08 7.71 16.90
C ALA A 510 -17.94 8.29 17.75
N TYR A 511 -17.47 9.49 17.37
CA TYR A 511 -16.45 10.22 18.13
C TYR A 511 -16.88 10.56 19.56
N LEU A 512 -18.16 10.91 19.79
CA LEU A 512 -18.71 11.12 21.13
C LEU A 512 -18.60 9.84 21.98
N LEU A 513 -18.98 8.70 21.42
CA LEU A 513 -18.96 7.42 22.14
C LEU A 513 -17.52 6.95 22.41
N THR A 514 -16.61 7.13 21.46
CA THR A 514 -15.17 6.89 21.67
C THR A 514 -14.62 7.76 22.80
N GLY A 515 -14.99 9.04 22.84
CA GLY A 515 -14.60 9.97 23.90
C GLY A 515 -15.11 9.54 25.28
N ARG A 516 -16.36 9.07 25.36
CA ARG A 516 -16.96 8.50 26.57
C ARG A 516 -16.22 7.26 27.07
N ILE A 517 -15.79 6.37 26.16
CA ILE A 517 -15.00 5.19 26.51
C ILE A 517 -13.65 5.59 27.10
N TYR A 518 -12.91 6.47 26.42
CA TYR A 518 -11.62 6.94 26.93
C TYR A 518 -11.74 7.65 28.28
N GLN A 519 -12.80 8.42 28.50
CA GLN A 519 -13.05 9.04 29.79
C GLN A 519 -13.24 7.98 30.89
N ARG A 520 -14.06 6.95 30.63
CA ARG A 520 -14.30 5.84 31.56
C ARG A 520 -13.01 5.11 31.95
N ARG A 521 -12.07 4.99 31.00
CA ARG A 521 -10.74 4.40 31.19
C ARG A 521 -9.73 5.33 31.89
N GLY A 522 -10.10 6.58 32.16
CA GLY A 522 -9.18 7.58 32.71
C GLY A 522 -8.17 8.14 31.70
N GLU A 523 -8.31 7.79 30.41
CA GLU A 523 -7.50 8.30 29.30
C GLU A 523 -7.99 9.69 28.88
N LEU A 524 -7.95 10.64 29.82
CA LEU A 524 -8.60 11.94 29.68
C LEU A 524 -8.08 12.76 28.48
N ALA A 525 -6.83 12.54 28.04
CA ALA A 525 -6.27 13.23 26.87
C ALA A 525 -6.92 12.73 25.57
N SER A 526 -7.02 11.41 25.41
CA SER A 526 -7.72 10.75 24.31
C SER A 526 -9.20 11.10 24.31
N ALA A 527 -9.83 11.13 25.49
CA ALA A 527 -11.24 11.51 25.64
C ALA A 527 -11.50 12.94 25.15
N ILE A 528 -10.70 13.92 25.60
CA ILE A 528 -10.81 15.31 25.13
C ILE A 528 -10.64 15.38 23.61
N ASN A 529 -9.73 14.59 23.06
CA ASN A 529 -9.47 14.60 21.63
C ASN A 529 -10.70 14.18 20.83
N GLN A 530 -11.27 13.02 21.17
CA GLN A 530 -12.44 12.48 20.46
C GLN A 530 -13.69 13.34 20.66
N LEU A 531 -13.91 13.91 21.85
CA LEU A 531 -15.04 14.79 22.11
C LEU A 531 -14.94 16.12 21.32
N LYS A 532 -13.74 16.66 21.11
CA LYS A 532 -13.54 17.83 20.24
C LYS A 532 -13.81 17.50 18.78
N THR A 533 -13.36 16.34 18.31
CA THR A 533 -13.64 15.86 16.94
C THR A 533 -15.15 15.63 16.74
N SER A 534 -15.84 15.13 17.76
CA SER A 534 -17.31 15.02 17.76
C SER A 534 -17.97 16.38 17.56
N ILE A 535 -17.60 17.40 18.34
CA ILE A 535 -18.14 18.76 18.20
C ILE A 535 -17.83 19.36 16.82
N PHE A 536 -16.62 19.11 16.30
CA PHE A 536 -16.21 19.63 14.99
C PHE A 536 -17.10 19.11 13.86
N TRP A 537 -17.50 17.84 13.91
CA TRP A 537 -18.35 17.21 12.89
C TRP A 537 -19.86 17.30 13.18
N ASP A 538 -20.26 17.72 14.39
CA ASP A 538 -21.65 17.97 14.76
C ASP A 538 -22.17 19.29 14.14
N THR A 539 -22.36 19.26 12.82
CA THR A 539 -22.84 20.42 12.05
C THR A 539 -24.25 20.88 12.44
N ASP A 540 -25.07 19.98 12.98
CA ASP A 540 -26.43 20.25 13.45
C ASP A 540 -26.50 20.75 14.90
N ARG A 541 -25.36 20.76 15.63
CA ARG A 541 -25.25 21.15 17.04
C ARG A 541 -26.18 20.37 17.97
N LYS A 542 -26.36 19.08 17.74
CA LYS A 542 -27.27 18.22 18.51
C LYS A 542 -26.59 17.52 19.68
N LEU A 543 -25.27 17.39 19.66
CA LEU A 543 -24.50 16.60 20.63
C LEU A 543 -24.07 17.43 21.84
N ILE A 544 -25.06 17.91 22.61
CA ILE A 544 -24.83 18.65 23.86
C ILE A 544 -23.94 17.87 24.85
N ASP A 545 -24.04 16.55 24.83
CA ASP A 545 -23.26 15.65 25.67
C ASP A 545 -21.75 15.85 25.50
N ALA A 546 -21.27 16.12 24.27
CA ALA A 546 -19.84 16.32 24.03
C ALA A 546 -19.32 17.55 24.78
N HIS A 547 -20.11 18.63 24.80
CA HIS A 547 -19.80 19.86 25.54
C HIS A 547 -19.85 19.64 27.05
N ILE A 548 -20.88 18.95 27.56
CA ILE A 548 -21.01 18.65 28.99
C ILE A 548 -19.83 17.80 29.47
N LEU A 549 -19.46 16.76 28.71
CA LEU A 549 -18.36 15.86 29.06
C LEU A 549 -17.01 16.57 29.03
N LEU A 550 -16.72 17.38 28.00
CA LEU A 550 -15.51 18.20 28.00
C LEU A 550 -15.47 19.14 29.21
N GLY A 551 -16.59 19.80 29.52
CA GLY A 551 -16.68 20.70 30.66
C GLY A 551 -16.40 20.00 31.99
N ARG A 552 -16.92 18.78 32.19
CA ARG A 552 -16.60 17.94 33.36
C ARG A 552 -15.14 17.52 33.41
N ILE A 553 -14.60 17.03 32.29
CA ILE A 553 -13.19 16.58 32.22
C ILE A 553 -12.23 17.74 32.52
N PHE A 554 -12.49 18.95 32.01
CA PHE A 554 -11.67 20.11 32.32
C PHE A 554 -11.82 20.56 33.78
N LEU A 555 -13.01 20.46 34.36
CA LEU A 555 -13.23 20.72 35.78
C LEU A 555 -12.46 19.72 36.67
N GLU A 556 -12.47 18.44 36.32
CA GLU A 556 -11.69 17.39 37.00
C GLU A 556 -10.18 17.64 36.92
N ARG A 557 -9.71 18.19 35.79
CA ARG A 557 -8.31 18.60 35.60
C ARG A 557 -7.95 19.94 36.26
N GLY A 558 -8.91 20.62 36.88
CA GLY A 558 -8.71 21.93 37.51
C GLY A 558 -8.73 23.13 36.55
N ASP A 559 -8.92 22.92 35.25
CA ASP A 559 -9.05 23.98 34.25
C ASP A 559 -10.48 24.54 34.22
N ARG A 560 -10.79 25.36 35.24
CA ARG A 560 -12.12 25.98 35.38
C ARG A 560 -12.46 26.92 34.22
N ALA A 561 -11.47 27.47 33.53
CA ALA A 561 -11.68 28.39 32.42
C ALA A 561 -12.28 27.64 31.22
N GLN A 562 -11.66 26.54 30.79
CA GLN A 562 -12.21 25.68 29.74
C GLN A 562 -13.54 25.05 30.17
N ALA A 563 -13.63 24.59 31.42
CA ALA A 563 -14.87 24.03 31.94
C ALA A 563 -16.06 25.00 31.84
N THR A 564 -15.82 26.29 32.15
CA THR A 564 -16.84 27.35 32.01
C THR A 564 -17.22 27.59 30.55
N ALA A 565 -16.24 27.61 29.63
CA ALA A 565 -16.50 27.79 28.21
C ALA A 565 -17.38 26.67 27.64
N TYR A 566 -17.07 25.40 27.96
CA TYR A 566 -17.88 24.28 27.49
C TYR A 566 -19.26 24.20 28.17
N ALA A 567 -19.36 24.56 29.46
CA ALA A 567 -20.66 24.65 30.15
C ALA A 567 -21.56 25.73 29.53
N GLN A 568 -21.01 26.91 29.23
CA GLN A 568 -21.73 27.96 28.51
C GLN A 568 -22.15 27.50 27.11
N SER A 569 -21.25 26.83 26.38
CA SER A 569 -21.57 26.28 25.06
C SER A 569 -22.70 25.25 25.12
N ALA A 570 -22.72 24.39 26.15
CA ALA A 570 -23.82 23.45 26.35
C ALA A 570 -25.16 24.19 26.63
N MET A 571 -25.13 25.23 27.47
CA MET A 571 -26.32 26.05 27.76
C MET A 571 -26.80 26.88 26.56
N GLN A 572 -25.93 27.19 25.59
CA GLN A 572 -26.34 27.83 24.33
C GLN A 572 -27.07 26.86 23.40
N ILE A 573 -26.75 25.56 23.47
CA ILE A 573 -27.42 24.51 22.69
C ILE A 573 -28.79 24.20 23.30
N ASP A 574 -28.83 23.92 24.60
CA ASP A 574 -30.08 23.74 25.34
C ASP A 574 -30.00 24.43 26.72
N PRO A 575 -30.65 25.61 26.88
CA PRO A 575 -30.66 26.34 28.14
C PRO A 575 -31.34 25.60 29.31
N ASN A 576 -32.19 24.61 29.02
CA ASN A 576 -32.97 23.89 30.03
C ASN A 576 -32.34 22.54 30.43
N ASN A 577 -31.21 22.18 29.81
CA ASN A 577 -30.51 20.94 30.09
C ASN A 577 -30.00 20.92 31.55
N GLN A 578 -30.51 19.99 32.35
CA GLN A 578 -30.22 19.93 33.78
C GLN A 578 -28.75 19.64 34.08
N GLU A 579 -28.07 18.86 33.23
CA GLU A 579 -26.65 18.55 33.40
C GLU A 579 -25.74 19.75 33.09
N ALA A 580 -26.07 20.53 32.07
CA ALA A 580 -25.37 21.77 31.76
C ALA A 580 -25.55 22.81 32.89
N ILE A 581 -26.77 22.97 33.41
CA ILE A 581 -27.07 23.85 34.55
C ILE A 581 -26.31 23.40 35.81
N ALA A 582 -26.27 22.10 36.08
CA ALA A 582 -25.55 21.54 37.22
C ALA A 582 -24.04 21.79 37.12
N LEU A 583 -23.45 21.56 35.93
CA LEU A 583 -22.04 21.84 35.67
C LEU A 583 -21.72 23.33 35.87
N GLN A 584 -22.56 24.23 35.35
CA GLN A 584 -22.40 25.67 35.53
C GLN A 584 -22.47 26.07 37.01
N ARG A 585 -23.40 25.49 37.77
CA ARG A 585 -23.52 25.72 39.22
C ARG A 585 -22.28 25.21 39.97
N GLN A 586 -21.78 24.04 39.63
CA GLN A 586 -20.57 23.46 40.23
C GLN A 586 -19.34 24.35 40.00
N LEU A 587 -19.26 25.00 38.84
CA LEU A 587 -18.21 25.94 38.51
C LEU A 587 -18.28 27.22 39.35
N GLN A 588 -19.50 27.70 39.65
CA GLN A 588 -19.75 28.90 40.48
C GLN A 588 -19.51 28.67 41.98
N VAL A 589 -19.79 27.47 42.50
CA VAL A 589 -19.68 27.16 43.95
C VAL A 589 -18.22 27.10 44.45
N GLY A 590 -17.24 26.91 43.56
CA GLY A 590 -15.81 26.87 43.91
C GLY A 590 -15.08 28.23 43.87
N ILE A 591 -15.79 29.37 43.82
CA ILE A 591 -15.24 30.74 43.81
C ILE A 591 -15.33 31.36 45.22
N LYS A 592 -14.93 30.64 46.27
CA LYS A 592 -14.80 31.21 47.62
C LYS A 592 -13.35 31.22 48.08
#